data_AF-A0A4U0VSB4-F1
#
_entry.id   AF-A0A4U0VSB4-F1
#
_cell.length_a   1.000
_cell.length_b   1.000
_cell.length_c   1.000
_cell.angle_alpha   90.00
_cell.angle_beta   90.00
_cell.angle_gamma   90.00
#
_symmetry.space_group_name_H-M   'P 1'
#
loop_
_entity.id
_entity.type
_entity.pdbx_description
1 polymer ?
#
loop_
_entity_poly.entity_id
_entity_poly.type
_entity_poly.pdbx_seq_one_letter_code
_entity_poly.pdbx_strand_id
1 'polypeptide(L)'
;MNWNACFLRVAFHSRLEIFPPADFEFMSYWTSTPPTVFQTFTVLVVLFLRNPRVEMPGKEEIYGKSMLVDGTIKENLGVKMTVLKECVEGIRGHVAKLNA
;
A
#
# COMPACT_ATOMS: atom_id res chain seq x y z
N MET A 1 21.54 -8.36 -6.47
CA MET A 1 20.15 -7.86 -6.53
C MET A 1 19.29 -8.77 -5.66
N ASN A 2 18.86 -8.31 -4.49
CA ASN A 2 17.89 -9.06 -3.68
C ASN A 2 16.49 -8.78 -4.23
N TRP A 3 15.91 -9.79 -4.88
CA TRP A 3 14.50 -9.76 -5.27
C TRP A 3 13.66 -10.05 -4.02
N ASN A 4 13.03 -9.03 -3.45
CA ASN A 4 12.01 -9.22 -2.42
C ASN A 4 10.69 -9.51 -3.13
N ALA A 5 10.24 -10.76 -3.08
CA ALA A 5 8.93 -11.14 -3.58
C ALA A 5 7.84 -10.58 -2.66
N CYS A 6 7.10 -9.57 -3.14
CA CYS A 6 5.90 -9.04 -2.47
C CYS A 6 4.68 -9.68 -3.12
N PHE A 7 4.36 -10.91 -2.73
CA PHE A 7 3.07 -11.52 -3.04
C PHE A 7 2.37 -11.82 -1.73
N LEU A 8 1.09 -11.41 -1.62
CA LEU A 8 0.16 -12.17 -0.78
C LEU A 8 0.35 -13.64 -1.13
N ARG A 9 0.47 -14.51 -0.13
CA ARG A 9 0.88 -15.94 -0.18
C ARG A 9 0.11 -16.78 -1.21
N VAL A 10 0.32 -16.47 -2.49
CA VAL A 10 -0.29 -17.03 -3.70
C VAL A 10 0.90 -17.23 -4.62
N ALA A 11 1.44 -18.44 -4.60
CA ALA A 11 2.39 -18.84 -5.63
C ALA A 11 1.57 -19.01 -6.91
N PHE A 12 1.76 -18.11 -7.89
CA PHE A 12 1.17 -18.28 -9.20
C PHE A 12 1.80 -19.51 -9.84
N HIS A 13 1.05 -20.62 -9.88
CA HIS A 13 1.45 -21.78 -10.65
C HIS A 13 1.27 -21.43 -12.12
N SER A 14 2.33 -21.53 -12.91
CA SER A 14 2.38 -21.13 -14.33
C SER A 14 1.41 -21.86 -15.26
N ARG A 15 0.55 -22.75 -14.73
CA ARG A 15 -0.48 -23.48 -15.47
C ARG A 15 -1.92 -23.08 -15.12
N LEU A 16 -2.13 -22.20 -14.13
CA LEU A 16 -3.45 -21.66 -13.79
C LEU A 16 -3.58 -20.27 -14.43
N GLU A 17 -3.95 -20.25 -15.71
CA GLU A 17 -4.01 -19.00 -16.49
C GLU A 17 -5.33 -18.24 -16.29
N ILE A 18 -6.35 -18.82 -15.65
CA ILE A 18 -7.68 -18.21 -15.50
C ILE A 18 -8.16 -18.34 -14.06
N PHE A 19 -8.29 -17.21 -13.38
CA PHE A 19 -9.00 -17.09 -12.11
C PHE A 19 -10.42 -16.62 -12.39
N PRO A 20 -11.45 -17.48 -12.31
CA PRO A 20 -12.83 -17.03 -12.36
C PRO A 20 -13.14 -16.05 -11.23
N PRO A 21 -14.18 -15.19 -11.39
CA PRO A 21 -14.59 -14.23 -10.35
C PRO A 21 -14.76 -14.85 -8.95
N ALA A 22 -15.27 -16.07 -8.87
CA ALA A 22 -15.45 -16.80 -7.60
C ALA A 22 -14.13 -17.00 -6.85
N ASP A 23 -13.01 -17.22 -7.55
CA ASP A 23 -11.70 -17.38 -6.90
C ASP A 23 -11.26 -16.08 -6.21
N PHE A 24 -11.56 -14.93 -6.82
CA PHE A 24 -11.29 -13.63 -6.20
C PHE A 24 -12.17 -13.38 -4.98
N GLU A 25 -13.40 -13.88 -4.96
CA GLU A 25 -14.27 -13.82 -3.78
C GLU A 25 -13.70 -14.66 -2.63
N PHE A 26 -13.27 -15.89 -2.91
CA PHE A 26 -12.60 -16.73 -1.91
C PHE A 26 -11.31 -16.11 -1.39
N MET A 27 -10.48 -15.57 -2.28
CA MET A 27 -9.25 -14.86 -1.89
C MET A 27 -9.57 -13.62 -1.04
N SER A 28 -10.60 -12.86 -1.39
CA SER A 28 -11.02 -11.69 -0.62
C SER A 28 -11.53 -12.09 0.77
N TYR A 29 -12.33 -13.14 0.87
CA TYR A 29 -12.82 -13.67 2.14
C TYR A 29 -11.65 -14.11 3.04
N TRP A 30 -10.73 -14.92 2.51
CA TRP A 30 -9.57 -15.41 3.25
C TRP A 30 -8.60 -14.31 3.66
N THR A 31 -8.52 -13.21 2.92
CA THR A 31 -7.63 -12.09 3.26
C THR A 31 -8.26 -11.08 4.22
N SER A 32 -9.59 -11.07 4.37
CA SER A 32 -10.32 -10.09 5.19
C SER A 32 -10.96 -10.64 6.46
N THR A 33 -11.11 -11.96 6.61
CA THR A 33 -11.89 -12.56 7.70
C THR A 33 -11.05 -13.20 8.82
N PRO A 34 -10.03 -14.03 8.54
CA PRO A 34 -9.35 -14.78 9.59
C PRO A 34 -8.45 -13.88 10.46
N PRO A 35 -8.47 -14.02 11.79
CA PRO A 35 -7.67 -13.18 12.70
C PRO A 35 -6.17 -13.44 12.61
N THR A 36 -5.76 -14.52 11.94
CA THR A 36 -4.35 -14.87 11.70
C THR A 36 -3.73 -14.09 10.54
N VAL A 37 -4.53 -13.31 9.81
CA VAL A 37 -4.12 -12.62 8.58
C VAL A 37 -3.84 -11.16 8.90
N PHE A 38 -2.63 -10.68 8.60
CA PHE A 38 -2.20 -9.33 8.99
C PHE A 38 -3.08 -8.22 8.42
N GLN A 39 -3.68 -8.42 7.25
CA GLN A 39 -4.62 -7.48 6.65
C GLN A 39 -5.87 -7.22 7.51
N THR A 40 -6.16 -8.08 8.49
CA THR A 40 -7.31 -7.93 9.40
C THR A 40 -7.01 -7.05 10.62
N PHE A 41 -5.74 -6.85 10.98
CA PHE A 41 -5.36 -6.11 12.19
C PHE A 41 -4.28 -5.04 11.96
N THR A 42 -3.59 -5.06 10.82
CA THR A 42 -2.61 -4.06 10.42
C THR A 42 -3.24 -3.11 9.41
N VAL A 43 -3.21 -1.81 9.71
CA VAL A 43 -3.64 -0.80 8.73
C VAL A 43 -2.53 -0.66 7.70
N LEU A 44 -2.77 -1.14 6.47
CA LEU A 44 -1.83 -1.06 5.36
C LEU A 44 -2.47 -0.36 4.16
N VAL A 45 -1.97 0.82 3.82
CA VAL A 45 -2.33 1.53 2.58
C VAL A 45 -1.07 1.82 1.80
N VAL A 46 -1.05 1.52 0.50
CA VAL A 46 0.08 1.77 -0.38
C VAL A 46 -0.38 2.66 -1.53
N LEU A 47 0.28 3.81 -1.70
CA LEU A 47 0.11 4.72 -2.81
C LEU A 47 1.37 4.71 -3.67
N PHE A 48 1.24 4.34 -4.94
CA PHE A 48 2.33 4.44 -5.90
C PHE A 48 2.43 5.87 -6.43
N LEU A 49 3.60 6.48 -6.29
CA LEU A 49 3.88 7.82 -6.78
C LEU A 49 4.30 7.75 -8.24
N ARG A 50 3.66 8.58 -9.08
CA ARG A 50 3.80 8.54 -10.52
C ARG A 50 4.24 9.88 -11.09
N ASN A 51 5.13 9.84 -12.08
CA ASN A 51 5.54 11.00 -12.85
C ASN A 51 5.31 10.75 -14.35
N PRO A 52 5.04 11.80 -15.14
CA PRO A 52 5.03 11.69 -16.59
C PRO A 52 6.39 11.23 -17.12
N ARG A 53 6.41 10.28 -18.05
CA ARG A 53 7.63 9.91 -18.76
C ARG A 53 8.02 11.01 -19.73
N VAL A 54 9.23 11.52 -19.56
CA VAL A 54 9.81 12.54 -20.46
C VAL A 54 9.92 12.00 -21.89
N GLU A 55 10.26 10.73 -22.05
CA GLU A 55 10.48 10.08 -23.35
C GLU A 55 9.20 9.63 -24.06
N MET A 56 8.08 9.52 -23.34
CA MET A 56 6.82 9.00 -23.89
C MET A 56 5.63 9.83 -23.37
N PRO A 57 5.23 10.89 -24.09
CA PRO A 57 4.08 11.71 -23.75
C PRO A 57 2.83 10.85 -23.54
N GLY A 58 2.12 11.08 -22.45
CA GLY A 58 0.90 10.34 -22.08
C GLY A 58 1.13 9.03 -21.31
N LYS A 59 2.39 8.64 -21.06
CA LYS A 59 2.70 7.53 -20.15
C LYS A 59 3.24 8.04 -18.83
N GLU A 60 2.87 7.36 -17.75
CA GLU A 60 3.40 7.60 -16.40
C GLU A 60 4.37 6.49 -16.00
N GLU A 61 5.35 6.81 -15.16
CA GLU A 61 6.20 5.85 -14.49
C GLU A 61 6.10 5.96 -12.97
N ILE A 62 6.14 4.80 -12.31
CA ILE A 62 6.22 4.74 -10.86
C ILE A 62 7.65 5.04 -10.45
N TYR A 63 7.86 6.16 -9.75
CA TYR A 63 9.18 6.56 -9.24
C TYR A 63 9.35 6.26 -7.75
N GLY A 64 8.25 5.95 -7.05
CA GLY A 64 8.27 5.65 -5.62
C GLY A 64 6.95 5.12 -5.10
N LYS A 65 6.89 4.90 -3.78
CA LYS A 65 5.66 4.54 -3.07
C LYS A 65 5.61 5.17 -1.69
N SER A 66 4.44 5.67 -1.30
CA SER A 66 4.12 6.05 0.07
C SER A 66 3.26 4.95 0.70
N MET A 67 3.53 4.60 1.95
CA MET A 67 2.87 3.53 2.67
C MET A 67 2.44 4.03 4.04
N LEU A 68 1.15 3.91 4.36
CA LEU A 68 0.66 4.02 5.73
C LEU A 68 0.66 2.61 6.33
N VAL A 69 1.43 2.44 7.40
CA VAL A 69 1.51 1.18 8.17
C VAL A 69 1.29 1.51 9.64
N ASP A 70 0.17 1.04 10.21
CA ASP A 70 -0.18 1.23 11.63
C ASP A 70 -0.03 2.68 12.12
N GLY A 71 -0.53 3.62 11.32
CA GLY A 71 -0.46 5.05 11.63
C GLY A 71 0.83 5.74 11.18
N THR A 72 1.89 5.03 10.80
CA THR A 72 3.12 5.66 10.30
C THR A 72 3.12 5.74 8.77
N ILE A 73 3.29 6.95 8.23
CA ILE A 73 3.51 7.19 6.80
C ILE A 73 5.00 7.09 6.49
N LYS A 74 5.36 6.17 5.60
CA LYS A 74 6.71 5.89 5.13
C LYS A 74 6.76 6.03 3.62
N GLU A 75 7.76 6.71 3.10
CA GLU A 75 7.97 6.89 1.66
C GLU A 75 9.25 6.20 1.20
N ASN A 76 9.15 5.50 0.07
CA ASN A 76 10.27 4.89 -0.63
C ASN A 76 10.43 5.54 -1.99
N LEU A 77 11.46 6.36 -2.13
CA LEU A 77 11.91 6.91 -3.41
C LEU A 77 13.10 6.05 -3.88
N GLY A 78 12.79 4.95 -4.57
CA GLY A 78 13.79 3.93 -4.93
C GLY A 78 14.23 3.07 -3.73
N VAL A 79 15.53 3.10 -3.39
CA VAL A 79 16.14 2.28 -2.33
C VAL A 79 16.01 2.92 -0.94
N LYS A 80 15.83 4.24 -0.88
CA LYS A 80 15.80 4.98 0.38
C LYS A 80 14.37 5.02 0.94
N MET A 81 14.22 4.53 2.17
CA MET A 81 13.00 4.67 2.97
C MET A 81 13.13 5.86 3.92
N THR A 82 12.10 6.70 4.00
CA THR A 82 12.02 7.82 4.95
C THR A 82 10.66 7.79 5.65
N VAL A 83 10.65 8.00 6.97
CA VAL A 83 9.40 8.23 7.71
C VAL A 83 8.99 9.67 7.49
N LEU A 84 7.80 9.89 6.93
CA LEU A 84 7.27 11.24 6.68
C LEU A 84 6.46 11.77 7.86
N LYS A 85 5.65 10.90 8.47
CA LYS A 85 4.71 11.31 9.51
C LYS A 85 4.29 10.12 10.38
N GLU A 86 4.13 10.37 11.67
CA GLU A 86 3.41 9.48 12.59
C GLU A 86 2.02 10.07 12.85
N CYS A 87 0.99 9.32 12.48
CA CYS A 87 -0.39 9.64 12.78
C CYS A 87 -0.72 9.09 14.16
N VAL A 88 -0.45 9.91 15.18
CA VAL A 88 -0.93 9.64 16.53
C VAL A 88 -2.43 9.93 16.63
N GLU A 89 -3.12 9.14 17.44
CA GLU A 89 -4.54 9.33 17.71
C GLU A 89 -4.72 10.69 18.45
N GLY A 90 -5.24 11.68 17.72
CA GLY A 90 -5.56 13.00 18.25
C GLY A 90 -7.04 13.27 18.07
N ILE A 91 -7.75 13.51 19.17
CA ILE A 91 -9.15 13.96 19.20
C ILE A 91 -9.33 15.09 18.18
N ARG A 92 -10.38 14.97 17.34
CA ARG A 92 -10.84 16.07 16.47
C ARG A 92 -10.98 17.34 17.29
N GLY A 93 -10.23 18.37 16.94
CA GLY A 93 -10.26 19.63 17.66
C GLY A 93 -9.44 20.74 17.01
N HIS A 94 -9.54 20.94 15.69
CA HIS A 94 -9.20 22.24 15.11
C HIS A 94 -10.33 23.25 15.42
N VAL A 95 -10.38 23.68 16.69
CA VAL A 95 -10.92 24.99 17.08
C VAL A 95 -9.98 25.53 18.16
N ALA A 96 -9.60 26.81 18.00
CA ALA A 96 -8.73 27.65 18.82
C ALA A 96 -7.24 27.64 18.40
N LYS A 97 -6.61 28.75 17.96
CA LYS A 97 -6.98 30.17 18.09
C LYS A 97 -6.53 30.98 16.85
N LEU A 98 -7.49 31.62 16.20
CA LEU A 98 -7.32 33.01 15.76
C LEU A 98 -7.30 33.88 17.03
N ASN A 99 -6.28 34.71 17.19
CA ASN A 99 -6.37 36.12 17.57
C ASN A 99 -4.99 36.66 17.92
N ALA A 100 -4.66 37.77 17.24
CA ALA A 100 -3.87 38.94 17.64
C ALA A 100 -2.64 38.73 18.54
#